data_AF-A0A958PKR5-F1
#
_entry.id   AF-A0A958PKR5-F1
#
_cell.length_a   1.000
_cell.length_b   1.000
_cell.length_c   1.000
_cell.angle_alpha   90.00
_cell.angle_beta   90.00
_cell.angle_gamma   90.00
#
_symmetry.space_group_name_H-M   'P 1'
#
loop_
_entity.id
_entity.type
_entity.pdbx_description
1 polymer ?
#
loop_
_entity_poly.entity_id
_entity_poly.type
_entity_poly.pdbx_seq_one_letter_code
_entity_poly.pdbx_strand_id
1 'polypeptide(L)'
;LENEAVNTLQRNIYKDYQFECKATPAEARAFLKKNPLMRMPFGVPQLKKAEFERFESYVADGAPAPSAKAAATLAAPSVPAVIDEWQRFLNGGDKRQLLVARYLFEHMYSHHLHFSQMPGEFYRLFRSSKSCEAPQEIRTELVTDPPKVGRVYYCFEKYTGLIAQKNHVPWEIGPKTLARYRKLFLGGSPSWELKKLPGYDSSNQFIYFEAIPSKIRYMFLLENARAIVDALVRGDVCKGQGATYAISDLFWVFFLKPDSDVSARSEGPKLSHLSWRNLGAKPEFGPFEVDLKLVEKNVLGNKEYLAAFEFETRRLLKDRQLEGVEGKAARALARVQQLSTGLSIQRDIWDGTRFDGEAGHDLNSMIQVTRHGRSATVQFGRKGGRPQAIWVMNYANLERLYYNLVVQFKYWENLAHKFGTWRHMSYVRREGEDLFLSFLPSGDRREVRSHYTKGLKGFATAENLLRFPDHSLLPMLATRLGSSRPSGESNFKAGTPLARAEELVGRFLSHVNPKEKDPLNTVPTNIPSDVKTLDEVVAAFGSLARHVPGEFQRWIADTNFVRVHEGEKVHYFTVLGNRAYDIGDVVFLQGLARRPDEDTHSVYEG
;
A
#
# COMPACT_ATOMS: atom_id res chain seq x y z
N LEU A 1 29.94 25.98 7.05
CA LEU A 1 28.69 26.43 6.37
C LEU A 1 27.83 25.23 5.93
N GLU A 2 28.37 24.16 5.35
CA GLU A 2 27.58 22.96 4.98
C GLU A 2 27.10 22.09 6.16
N ASN A 3 27.89 21.98 7.24
CA ASN A 3 27.47 21.27 8.47
C ASN A 3 26.37 21.99 9.25
N GLU A 4 26.24 23.29 9.07
CA GLU A 4 25.16 24.06 9.69
C GLU A 4 23.89 23.97 8.85
N ALA A 5 23.99 23.94 7.52
CA ALA A 5 22.85 23.73 6.63
C ALA A 5 22.20 22.36 6.81
N VAL A 6 22.96 21.26 6.95
CA VAL A 6 22.40 19.91 7.16
C VAL A 6 21.87 19.73 8.58
N ASN A 7 22.56 20.24 9.60
CA ASN A 7 22.04 20.25 10.96
C ASN A 7 20.84 21.19 11.11
N THR A 8 20.76 22.25 10.31
CA THR A 8 19.59 23.14 10.22
C THR A 8 18.48 22.47 9.41
N LEU A 9 18.79 21.67 8.39
CA LEU A 9 17.80 20.90 7.63
C LEU A 9 17.20 19.79 8.49
N GLN A 10 18.01 19.02 9.22
CA GLN A 10 17.52 18.04 10.18
C GLN A 10 16.79 18.73 11.35
N ARG A 11 17.36 19.79 11.94
CA ARG A 11 16.66 20.56 12.98
C ARG A 11 15.36 21.20 12.47
N ASN A 12 15.26 21.58 11.20
CA ASN A 12 14.05 22.19 10.60
C ASN A 12 13.02 21.14 10.19
N ILE A 13 13.44 20.03 9.57
CA ILE A 13 12.57 18.86 9.26
C ILE A 13 11.94 18.29 10.54
N TYR A 14 12.62 18.39 11.69
CA TYR A 14 12.10 17.96 12.99
C TYR A 14 11.50 19.09 13.85
N LYS A 15 11.71 20.38 13.52
CA LYS A 15 11.13 21.52 14.27
C LYS A 15 9.70 21.83 13.88
N ASP A 16 9.28 21.48 12.67
CA ASP A 16 8.01 21.99 12.14
C ASP A 16 6.81 21.67 13.03
N TYR A 17 6.88 20.67 13.92
CA TYR A 17 5.85 20.45 14.93
C TYR A 17 6.37 19.76 16.21
N GLN A 18 7.33 20.35 16.93
CA GLN A 18 7.46 20.01 18.35
C GLN A 18 6.30 20.66 19.11
N PHE A 19 5.20 19.94 19.23
CA PHE A 19 4.08 20.35 20.06
C PHE A 19 4.51 20.31 21.51
N GLU A 20 4.83 21.48 22.06
CA GLU A 20 5.11 21.64 23.48
C GLU A 20 3.81 21.99 24.21
N CYS A 21 3.29 21.04 24.99
CA CYS A 21 2.25 21.35 25.97
C CYS A 21 2.90 22.10 27.14
N LYS A 22 2.64 23.41 27.23
CA LYS A 22 3.09 24.22 28.36
C LYS A 22 2.31 23.86 29.62
N ALA A 23 2.99 23.83 30.76
CA ALA A 23 2.42 23.37 32.02
C ALA A 23 1.36 24.35 32.55
N THR A 24 1.43 25.63 32.17
CA THR A 24 0.47 26.65 32.60
C THR A 24 -0.13 27.46 31.46
N PRO A 25 -1.34 28.03 31.64
CA PRO A 25 -1.93 28.96 30.67
C PRO A 25 -1.08 30.21 30.40
N ALA A 26 -0.30 30.68 31.39
CA ALA A 26 0.58 31.83 31.24
C ALA A 26 1.77 31.51 30.31
N GLU A 27 2.43 30.36 30.53
CA GLU A 27 3.50 29.87 29.68
C GLU A 27 3.01 29.56 28.26
N ALA A 28 1.81 28.98 28.12
CA ALA A 28 1.18 28.74 26.82
C ALA A 28 0.99 30.05 26.05
N ARG A 29 0.44 31.09 26.71
CA ARG A 29 0.25 32.42 26.09
C ARG A 29 1.58 33.08 25.69
N ALA A 30 2.59 33.02 26.55
CA ALA A 30 3.91 33.55 26.25
C ALA A 30 4.58 32.82 25.06
N PHE A 31 4.46 31.49 25.02
CA PHE A 31 4.95 30.65 23.93
C PHE A 31 4.27 30.97 22.60
N LEU A 32 2.94 31.08 22.57
CA LEU A 32 2.18 31.38 21.35
C LEU A 32 2.41 32.82 20.85
N LYS A 33 2.72 33.76 21.75
CA LYS A 33 3.13 35.12 21.37
C LYS A 33 4.49 35.13 20.67
N LYS A 34 5.44 34.30 21.14
CA LYS A 34 6.78 34.15 20.54
C LYS A 34 6.77 33.30 19.27
N ASN A 35 5.82 32.38 19.15
CA ASN A 35 5.69 31.45 18.03
C ASN A 35 4.28 31.55 17.42
N PRO A 36 3.94 32.65 16.71
CA PRO A 36 2.58 32.90 16.23
C PRO A 36 2.08 31.85 15.23
N LEU A 37 2.99 31.15 14.54
CA LEU A 37 2.69 30.05 13.60
C LEU A 37 2.49 28.69 14.29
N MET A 38 2.85 28.55 15.57
CA MET A 38 2.77 27.30 16.36
C MET A 38 1.50 27.24 17.22
N ARG A 39 0.41 27.85 16.75
CA ARG A 39 -0.92 27.68 17.35
C ARG A 39 -1.44 26.26 17.08
N MET A 40 -2.61 25.92 17.65
CA MET A 40 -3.28 24.63 17.44
C MET A 40 -3.09 24.13 15.99
N PRO A 41 -2.38 23.01 15.77
CA PRO A 41 -1.92 22.58 14.44
C PRO A 41 -3.04 22.13 13.51
N PHE A 42 -4.17 21.74 14.11
CA PHE A 42 -5.35 21.40 13.37
C PHE A 42 -6.05 22.71 13.09
N GLY A 43 -6.22 23.05 11.80
CA GLY A 43 -7.05 24.15 11.32
C GLY A 43 -8.54 23.93 11.62
N VAL A 44 -8.87 23.49 12.83
CA VAL A 44 -10.22 23.39 13.34
C VAL A 44 -10.65 24.78 13.81
N PRO A 45 -11.90 25.18 13.54
CA PRO A 45 -12.42 26.42 14.09
C PRO A 45 -12.28 26.43 15.61
N GLN A 46 -11.96 27.59 16.18
CA GLN A 46 -11.97 27.77 17.63
C GLN A 46 -13.36 27.40 18.16
N LEU A 47 -13.40 26.60 19.23
CA LEU A 47 -14.66 26.36 19.95
C LEU A 47 -15.26 27.69 20.36
N LYS A 48 -16.57 27.85 20.15
CA LYS A 48 -17.31 29.00 20.70
C LYS A 48 -17.18 28.97 22.21
N LYS A 49 -17.22 30.14 22.85
CA LYS A 49 -17.10 30.26 24.32
C LYS A 49 -18.03 29.29 25.07
N ALA A 50 -19.29 29.19 24.66
CA ALA A 50 -20.27 28.28 25.25
C ALA A 50 -19.93 26.78 25.06
N GLU A 51 -19.29 26.41 23.94
CA GLU A 51 -18.85 25.04 23.69
C GLU A 51 -17.64 24.70 24.58
N PHE A 52 -16.73 25.65 24.76
CA PHE A 52 -15.58 25.50 25.64
C PHE A 52 -16.01 25.41 27.11
N GLU A 53 -16.91 26.28 27.58
CA GLU A 53 -17.46 26.22 28.94
C GLU A 53 -18.17 24.88 29.20
N ARG A 54 -18.93 24.36 28.22
CA ARG A 54 -19.56 23.04 28.33
C ARG A 54 -18.53 21.92 28.45
N PHE A 55 -17.43 22.01 27.70
CA PHE A 55 -16.33 21.06 27.79
C PHE A 55 -15.63 21.15 29.16
N GLU A 56 -15.38 22.35 29.68
CA GLU A 56 -14.82 22.55 31.02
C GLU A 56 -15.72 21.97 32.10
N SER A 57 -17.04 22.21 32.04
CA SER A 57 -18.00 21.59 32.97
C SER A 57 -17.96 20.07 32.87
N TYR A 58 -17.98 19.49 31.66
CA TYR A 58 -17.90 18.05 31.47
C TYR A 58 -16.63 17.44 32.08
N VAL A 59 -15.48 18.09 31.92
CA VAL A 59 -14.20 17.66 32.52
C VAL A 59 -14.22 17.85 34.04
N ALA A 60 -14.75 18.97 34.54
CA ALA A 60 -14.87 19.23 35.98
C ALA A 60 -15.79 18.23 36.68
N ASP A 61 -16.83 17.75 36.00
CA ASP A 61 -17.73 16.69 36.44
C ASP A 61 -17.09 15.29 36.38
N GLY A 62 -15.79 15.20 36.06
CA GLY A 62 -15.03 13.95 36.00
C GLY A 62 -15.13 13.22 34.67
N ALA A 63 -15.57 13.88 33.59
CA ALA A 63 -15.78 13.31 32.27
C ALA A 63 -16.59 11.99 32.30
N PRO A 64 -17.82 12.01 32.85
CA PRO A 64 -18.59 10.79 33.08
C PRO A 64 -18.82 10.03 31.76
N ALA A 65 -18.69 8.70 31.83
CA ALA A 65 -18.96 7.83 30.70
C ALA A 65 -20.47 7.84 30.35
N PRO A 66 -20.85 7.52 29.10
CA PRO A 66 -22.24 7.33 28.74
C PRO A 66 -22.94 6.32 29.66
N SER A 67 -24.22 6.53 29.96
CA SER A 67 -25.01 5.55 30.73
C SER A 67 -24.97 4.17 30.04
N ALA A 68 -25.08 3.08 30.82
CA ALA A 68 -25.09 1.72 30.26
C ALA A 68 -26.15 1.54 29.15
N LYS A 69 -27.31 2.18 29.31
CA LYS A 69 -28.37 2.21 28.28
C LYS A 69 -27.91 2.93 27.01
N ALA A 70 -27.34 4.12 27.13
CA ALA A 70 -26.84 4.88 25.99
C ALA A 70 -25.69 4.14 25.27
N ALA A 71 -24.79 3.53 26.02
CA ALA A 71 -23.71 2.71 25.47
C ALA A 71 -24.26 1.47 24.72
N ALA A 72 -25.26 0.78 25.30
CA ALA A 72 -25.90 -0.36 24.64
C ALA A 72 -26.63 0.05 23.36
N THR A 73 -27.35 1.17 23.36
CA THR A 73 -28.01 1.71 22.16
C THR A 73 -26.99 2.08 21.08
N LEU A 74 -25.87 2.71 21.45
CA LEU A 74 -24.82 3.08 20.51
C LEU A 74 -24.11 1.86 19.91
N ALA A 75 -23.92 0.80 20.71
CA ALA A 75 -23.28 -0.44 20.29
C ALA A 75 -24.19 -1.37 19.47
N ALA A 76 -25.51 -1.18 19.52
CA ALA A 76 -26.44 -2.01 18.79
C ALA A 76 -26.34 -1.76 17.26
N PRO A 77 -26.28 -2.84 16.44
CA PRO A 77 -26.36 -2.72 14.99
C PRO A 77 -27.77 -2.29 14.56
N SER A 78 -27.88 -1.43 13.55
CA SER A 78 -29.19 -1.03 13.02
C SER A 78 -29.93 -2.18 12.33
N VAL A 79 -29.20 -3.14 11.75
CA VAL A 79 -29.76 -4.35 11.10
C VAL A 79 -29.02 -5.61 11.61
N PRO A 80 -29.38 -6.13 12.80
CA PRO A 80 -28.68 -7.26 13.44
C PRO A 80 -28.59 -8.52 12.56
N ALA A 81 -29.62 -8.80 11.76
CA ALA A 81 -29.70 -9.99 10.90
C ALA A 81 -28.54 -10.08 9.90
N VAL A 82 -28.01 -8.95 9.42
CA VAL A 82 -26.84 -8.91 8.52
C VAL A 82 -25.59 -9.38 9.24
N ILE A 83 -25.39 -8.92 10.48
CA ILE A 83 -24.27 -9.36 11.34
C ILE A 83 -24.39 -10.86 11.61
N ASP A 84 -25.57 -11.34 11.96
CA ASP A 84 -25.80 -12.76 12.25
C ASP A 84 -25.54 -13.67 11.05
N GLU A 85 -25.88 -13.24 9.83
CA GLU A 85 -25.58 -13.99 8.62
C GLU A 85 -24.07 -14.13 8.36
N TRP A 86 -23.32 -13.04 8.52
CA TRP A 86 -21.88 -13.04 8.40
C TRP A 86 -21.21 -13.89 9.49
N GLN A 87 -21.65 -13.77 10.74
CA GLN A 87 -21.14 -14.58 11.84
C GLN A 87 -21.44 -16.08 11.62
N ARG A 88 -22.62 -16.43 11.10
CA ARG A 88 -22.93 -17.84 10.73
C ARG A 88 -22.00 -18.36 9.63
N PHE A 89 -21.64 -17.52 8.66
CA PHE A 89 -20.65 -17.90 7.65
C PHE A 89 -19.25 -18.09 8.22
N LEU A 90 -18.76 -17.16 9.04
CA LEU A 90 -17.40 -17.23 9.58
C LEU A 90 -17.24 -18.34 10.64
N ASN A 91 -18.33 -18.75 11.29
CA ASN A 91 -18.30 -19.68 12.42
C ASN A 91 -18.89 -21.07 12.13
N GLY A 92 -19.09 -21.42 10.86
CA GLY A 92 -19.60 -22.73 10.47
C GLY A 92 -18.66 -23.89 10.86
N GLY A 93 -19.19 -25.11 10.83
CA GLY A 93 -18.50 -26.30 11.37
C GLY A 93 -17.54 -27.00 10.41
N ASP A 94 -17.59 -26.69 9.11
CA ASP A 94 -16.75 -27.35 8.10
C ASP A 94 -15.29 -26.86 8.15
N LYS A 95 -14.33 -27.77 7.93
CA LYS A 95 -12.89 -27.44 7.99
C LYS A 95 -12.49 -26.40 6.94
N ARG A 96 -13.01 -26.49 5.70
CA ARG A 96 -12.70 -25.49 4.66
C ARG A 96 -13.24 -24.13 5.08
N GLN A 97 -14.46 -24.10 5.59
CA GLN A 97 -15.10 -22.88 6.08
C GLN A 97 -14.30 -22.24 7.23
N LEU A 98 -13.81 -23.02 8.19
CA LEU A 98 -12.95 -22.54 9.28
C LEU A 98 -11.62 -21.97 8.77
N LEU A 99 -10.99 -22.61 7.77
CA LEU A 99 -9.76 -22.10 7.17
C LEU A 99 -10.01 -20.80 6.39
N VAL A 100 -11.12 -20.73 5.66
CA VAL A 100 -11.55 -19.51 4.95
C VAL A 100 -11.85 -18.38 5.93
N ALA A 101 -12.51 -18.66 7.05
CA ALA A 101 -12.77 -17.66 8.08
C ALA A 101 -11.48 -17.09 8.68
N ARG A 102 -10.47 -17.96 8.91
CA ARG A 102 -9.12 -17.52 9.30
C ARG A 102 -8.48 -16.62 8.22
N TYR A 103 -8.56 -17.02 6.95
CA TYR A 103 -8.03 -16.25 5.83
C TYR A 103 -8.67 -14.86 5.73
N LEU A 104 -10.01 -14.80 5.80
CA LEU A 104 -10.74 -13.53 5.77
C LEU A 104 -10.41 -12.67 6.98
N PHE A 105 -10.36 -13.25 8.19
CA PHE A 105 -9.97 -12.52 9.39
C PHE A 105 -8.58 -11.90 9.27
N GLU A 106 -7.57 -12.67 8.86
CA GLU A 106 -6.20 -12.17 8.72
C GLU A 106 -6.08 -11.03 7.68
N HIS A 107 -7.02 -10.92 6.74
CA HIS A 107 -7.09 -9.81 5.77
C HIS A 107 -8.02 -8.66 6.17
N MET A 108 -8.97 -8.87 7.08
CA MET A 108 -10.02 -7.90 7.38
C MET A 108 -9.91 -7.28 8.78
N TYR A 109 -9.17 -7.88 9.71
CA TYR A 109 -9.15 -7.46 11.13
C TYR A 109 -8.73 -6.00 11.36
N SER A 110 -7.86 -5.45 10.50
CA SER A 110 -7.33 -4.10 10.62
C SER A 110 -8.26 -3.02 10.02
N HIS A 111 -9.39 -3.42 9.44
CA HIS A 111 -10.27 -2.54 8.68
C HIS A 111 -11.49 -2.12 9.49
N HIS A 112 -12.03 -0.95 9.16
CA HIS A 112 -13.37 -0.55 9.58
C HIS A 112 -14.36 -1.11 8.57
N LEU A 113 -15.00 -2.21 8.92
CA LEU A 113 -15.92 -2.91 8.04
C LEU A 113 -17.25 -2.17 8.00
N HIS A 114 -17.71 -1.86 6.80
CA HIS A 114 -18.93 -1.11 6.56
C HIS A 114 -19.93 -2.00 5.82
N PHE A 115 -21.09 -2.26 6.39
CA PHE A 115 -22.12 -3.05 5.72
C PHE A 115 -23.00 -2.14 4.86
N SER A 116 -23.18 -2.45 3.58
CA SER A 116 -23.99 -1.63 2.65
C SER A 116 -25.45 -1.43 3.08
N GLN A 117 -25.97 -2.27 3.99
CA GLN A 117 -27.31 -2.16 4.58
C GLN A 117 -27.37 -1.16 5.75
N MET A 118 -26.23 -0.76 6.30
CA MET A 118 -26.10 0.11 7.46
C MET A 118 -25.15 1.29 7.18
N PRO A 119 -25.46 2.18 6.21
CA PRO A 119 -24.69 3.39 5.90
C PRO A 119 -24.27 4.18 7.16
N GLY A 120 -23.00 4.56 7.26
CA GLY A 120 -22.44 5.29 8.41
C GLY A 120 -22.08 4.44 9.64
N GLU A 121 -22.46 3.16 9.69
CA GLU A 121 -21.99 2.26 10.75
C GLU A 121 -20.71 1.51 10.35
N PHE A 122 -19.78 1.39 11.30
CA PHE A 122 -18.53 0.66 11.11
C PHE A 122 -18.39 -0.43 12.16
N TYR A 123 -17.69 -1.50 11.80
CA TYR A 123 -17.52 -2.67 12.63
C TYR A 123 -16.07 -3.13 12.62
N ARG A 124 -15.61 -3.66 13.75
CA ARG A 124 -14.37 -4.44 13.83
C ARG A 124 -14.70 -5.92 13.79
N LEU A 125 -13.85 -6.70 13.13
CA LEU A 125 -13.87 -8.15 13.19
C LEU A 125 -12.80 -8.62 14.17
N PHE A 126 -13.17 -9.45 15.15
CA PHE A 126 -12.25 -9.94 16.17
C PHE A 126 -12.45 -11.44 16.44
N ARG A 127 -11.42 -12.08 17.03
CA ARG A 127 -11.49 -13.48 17.46
C ARG A 127 -12.05 -13.58 18.87
N SER A 128 -12.88 -14.58 19.13
CA SER A 128 -13.51 -14.84 20.42
C SER A 128 -13.32 -16.30 20.83
N SER A 129 -13.14 -16.55 22.14
CA SER A 129 -13.08 -17.89 22.73
C SER A 129 -14.46 -18.48 23.01
N LYS A 130 -15.52 -17.67 22.89
CA LYS A 130 -16.93 -18.03 23.07
C LYS A 130 -17.75 -17.65 21.82
N SER A 131 -18.98 -18.15 21.72
CA SER A 131 -19.90 -17.78 20.64
C SER A 131 -20.15 -16.26 20.60
N CYS A 132 -20.59 -15.75 19.45
CA CYS A 132 -20.83 -14.31 19.27
C CYS A 132 -22.08 -13.78 19.99
N GLU A 133 -22.85 -14.64 20.65
CA GLU A 133 -23.95 -14.23 21.56
C GLU A 133 -23.41 -13.67 22.88
N ALA A 134 -22.27 -14.19 23.34
CA ALA A 134 -21.57 -13.74 24.53
C ALA A 134 -20.06 -13.79 24.30
N PRO A 135 -19.55 -12.94 23.38
CA PRO A 135 -18.17 -13.04 22.90
C PRO A 135 -17.17 -12.71 24.01
N GLN A 136 -16.04 -13.39 23.97
CA GLN A 136 -14.90 -13.13 24.83
C GLN A 136 -13.65 -13.00 23.95
N GLU A 137 -13.22 -11.77 23.74
CA GLU A 137 -12.15 -11.45 22.79
C GLU A 137 -10.83 -12.14 23.13
N ILE A 138 -10.20 -12.72 22.10
CA ILE A 138 -8.85 -13.30 22.16
C ILE A 138 -7.85 -12.25 21.72
N ARG A 139 -6.98 -11.83 22.65
CA ARG A 139 -5.90 -10.88 22.40
C ARG A 139 -4.57 -11.62 22.35
N THR A 140 -3.86 -11.47 21.23
CA THR A 140 -2.50 -11.97 21.02
C THR A 140 -1.64 -10.84 20.45
N GLU A 141 -0.32 -11.01 20.44
CA GLU A 141 0.58 -10.01 19.84
C GLU A 141 0.31 -9.86 18.33
N LEU A 142 0.29 -10.98 17.61
CA LEU A 142 -0.06 -11.04 16.20
C LEU A 142 -1.33 -11.84 16.01
N VAL A 143 -2.13 -11.49 14.99
CA VAL A 143 -3.33 -12.26 14.63
C VAL A 143 -3.01 -13.69 14.17
N THR A 144 -1.76 -13.93 13.78
CA THR A 144 -1.19 -15.23 13.41
C THR A 144 -0.63 -16.02 14.59
N ASP A 145 -0.67 -15.49 15.82
CA ASP A 145 -0.24 -16.22 17.00
C ASP A 145 -1.29 -17.26 17.43
N PRO A 146 -0.86 -18.36 18.08
CA PRO A 146 -1.76 -19.36 18.61
C PRO A 146 -2.80 -18.73 19.56
N PRO A 147 -4.11 -18.95 19.34
CA PRO A 147 -5.17 -18.37 20.16
C PRO A 147 -5.33 -19.07 21.52
N LYS A 148 -4.60 -20.19 21.74
CA LYS A 148 -4.59 -20.99 22.97
C LYS A 148 -6.00 -21.47 23.44
N VAL A 149 -6.89 -21.75 22.48
CA VAL A 149 -8.24 -22.27 22.72
C VAL A 149 -8.55 -23.40 21.74
N GLY A 150 -9.48 -24.30 22.12
CA GLY A 150 -9.89 -25.41 21.26
C GLY A 150 -10.71 -24.99 20.03
N ARG A 151 -11.41 -23.86 20.11
CA ARG A 151 -12.19 -23.28 19.01
C ARG A 151 -12.14 -21.76 19.05
N VAL A 152 -11.95 -21.17 17.88
CA VAL A 152 -12.04 -19.73 17.65
C VAL A 152 -13.37 -19.40 16.99
N TYR A 153 -14.01 -18.33 17.46
CA TYR A 153 -15.14 -17.68 16.80
C TYR A 153 -14.71 -16.33 16.25
N TYR A 154 -15.26 -15.91 15.11
CA TYR A 154 -15.04 -14.60 14.52
C TYR A 154 -16.32 -13.78 14.65
N CYS A 155 -16.25 -12.69 15.42
CA CYS A 155 -17.41 -11.89 15.79
C CYS A 155 -17.23 -10.44 15.38
N PHE A 156 -18.34 -9.75 15.14
CA PHE A 156 -18.34 -8.32 14.84
C PHE A 156 -18.72 -7.52 16.07
N GLU A 157 -18.06 -6.38 16.26
CA GLU A 157 -18.49 -5.35 17.22
C GLU A 157 -18.60 -4.02 16.49
N LYS A 158 -19.69 -3.29 16.73
CA LYS A 158 -19.87 -1.94 16.19
C LYS A 158 -18.79 -1.02 16.76
N TYR A 159 -18.05 -0.37 15.89
CA TYR A 159 -17.01 0.58 16.25
C TYR A 159 -17.66 1.92 16.62
N THR A 160 -17.58 2.28 17.89
CA THR A 160 -18.17 3.50 18.46
C THR A 160 -17.13 4.58 18.78
N GLY A 161 -15.85 4.31 18.48
CA GLY A 161 -14.75 5.25 18.70
C GLY A 161 -14.71 6.36 17.66
N LEU A 162 -13.91 7.39 17.95
CA LEU A 162 -13.62 8.45 16.98
C LEU A 162 -12.83 7.89 15.79
N ILE A 163 -13.27 8.25 14.59
CA ILE A 163 -12.63 7.87 13.33
C ILE A 163 -11.81 9.07 12.83
N ALA A 164 -10.52 8.86 12.64
CA ALA A 164 -9.63 9.82 11.99
C ALA A 164 -9.23 9.30 10.61
N GLN A 165 -8.94 10.20 9.67
CA GLN A 165 -8.58 9.79 8.30
C GLN A 165 -7.41 8.78 8.26
N LYS A 166 -6.42 8.93 9.16
CA LYS A 166 -5.22 8.10 9.20
C LYS A 166 -5.49 6.67 9.68
N ASN A 167 -6.41 6.46 10.62
CA ASN A 167 -6.75 5.14 11.15
C ASN A 167 -8.02 4.54 10.50
N HIS A 168 -8.65 5.26 9.58
CA HIS A 168 -9.83 4.79 8.88
C HIS A 168 -9.47 4.10 7.56
N VAL A 169 -9.53 2.77 7.56
CA VAL A 169 -9.40 1.94 6.37
C VAL A 169 -10.75 1.26 6.12
N PRO A 170 -11.71 1.94 5.45
CA PRO A 170 -13.04 1.40 5.25
C PRO A 170 -13.02 0.23 4.24
N TRP A 171 -13.74 -0.84 4.56
CA TRP A 171 -13.98 -1.95 3.64
C TRP A 171 -15.47 -2.23 3.58
N GLU A 172 -16.08 -1.93 2.42
CA GLU A 172 -17.49 -2.19 2.20
C GLU A 172 -17.76 -3.70 1.99
N ILE A 173 -18.68 -4.24 2.77
CA ILE A 173 -19.14 -5.62 2.71
C ILE A 173 -20.67 -5.67 2.75
N GLY A 174 -21.25 -6.84 2.48
CA GLY A 174 -22.70 -7.04 2.52
C GLY A 174 -23.11 -8.39 1.93
N PRO A 175 -24.41 -8.64 1.71
CA PRO A 175 -24.93 -9.89 1.16
C PRO A 175 -24.31 -10.26 -0.19
N LYS A 176 -24.09 -9.29 -1.08
CA LYS A 176 -23.40 -9.54 -2.38
C LYS A 176 -21.96 -10.02 -2.17
N THR A 177 -21.21 -9.35 -1.30
CA THR A 177 -19.83 -9.76 -0.95
C THR A 177 -19.81 -11.12 -0.29
N LEU A 178 -20.75 -11.40 0.61
CA LEU A 178 -20.86 -12.70 1.28
C LEU A 178 -21.16 -13.83 0.29
N ALA A 179 -22.11 -13.61 -0.63
CA ALA A 179 -22.41 -14.55 -1.71
C ALA A 179 -21.20 -14.76 -2.62
N ARG A 180 -20.46 -13.69 -2.95
CA ARG A 180 -19.21 -13.75 -3.71
C ARG A 180 -18.16 -14.60 -2.98
N TYR A 181 -17.95 -14.41 -1.68
CA TYR A 181 -16.96 -15.19 -0.91
C TYR A 181 -17.36 -16.66 -0.79
N ARG A 182 -18.65 -16.97 -0.60
CA ARG A 182 -19.14 -18.35 -0.65
C ARG A 182 -18.86 -18.99 -2.02
N LYS A 183 -19.20 -18.30 -3.12
CA LYS A 183 -18.93 -18.78 -4.48
C LYS A 183 -17.44 -18.95 -4.75
N LEU A 184 -16.62 -17.96 -4.37
CA LEU A 184 -15.18 -17.93 -4.65
C LEU A 184 -14.41 -18.99 -3.83
N PHE A 185 -14.63 -19.07 -2.52
CA PHE A 185 -13.85 -19.96 -1.65
C PHE A 185 -14.46 -21.36 -1.51
N LEU A 186 -15.79 -21.47 -1.46
CA LEU A 186 -16.47 -22.75 -1.20
C LEU A 186 -16.95 -23.43 -2.49
N GLY A 187 -17.41 -22.65 -3.47
CA GLY A 187 -17.85 -23.13 -4.79
C GLY A 187 -16.84 -22.94 -5.94
N GLY A 188 -15.65 -22.41 -5.66
CA GLY A 188 -14.71 -21.93 -6.68
C GLY A 188 -14.02 -23.04 -7.47
N SER A 189 -13.45 -22.66 -8.61
CA SER A 189 -12.60 -23.52 -9.44
C SER A 189 -11.13 -23.04 -9.38
N PRO A 190 -10.16 -23.92 -9.09
CA PRO A 190 -10.33 -25.36 -8.89
C PRO A 190 -10.99 -25.68 -7.54
N SER A 191 -11.75 -26.78 -7.51
CA SER A 191 -12.22 -27.35 -6.25
C SER A 191 -11.03 -27.77 -5.39
N TRP A 192 -11.21 -27.74 -4.07
CA TRP A 192 -10.16 -28.07 -3.13
C TRP A 192 -10.72 -28.70 -1.88
N GLU A 193 -9.89 -29.48 -1.20
CA GLU A 193 -10.22 -30.22 0.00
C GLU A 193 -9.25 -29.89 1.13
N LEU A 194 -9.70 -30.08 2.37
CA LEU A 194 -8.87 -29.86 3.55
C LEU A 194 -8.91 -31.07 4.48
N LYS A 195 -7.83 -31.85 4.47
CA LYS A 195 -7.69 -33.03 5.33
C LYS A 195 -7.62 -32.66 6.82
N LYS A 196 -6.77 -31.69 7.15
CA LYS A 196 -6.50 -31.24 8.51
C LYS A 196 -6.43 -29.71 8.55
N LEU A 197 -7.03 -29.12 9.58
CA LEU A 197 -6.86 -27.70 9.85
C LEU A 197 -5.39 -27.42 10.19
N PRO A 198 -4.76 -26.45 9.52
CA PRO A 198 -3.38 -26.08 9.78
C PRO A 198 -3.26 -25.38 11.14
N GLY A 199 -2.14 -25.63 11.81
CA GLY A 199 -1.84 -25.04 13.12
C GLY A 199 -1.33 -23.59 13.02
N TYR A 200 -0.67 -23.17 14.09
CA TYR A 200 -0.02 -21.86 14.22
C TYR A 200 1.51 -22.00 14.37
N ASP A 201 2.05 -23.10 13.83
CA ASP A 201 3.47 -23.49 13.88
C ASP A 201 4.35 -22.77 12.85
N SER A 202 3.73 -22.04 11.92
CA SER A 202 4.39 -21.30 10.85
C SER A 202 3.83 -19.90 10.75
N SER A 203 4.72 -18.90 10.64
CA SER A 203 4.36 -17.53 10.26
C SER A 203 4.22 -17.35 8.75
N ASN A 204 4.43 -18.40 7.94
CA ASN A 204 4.27 -18.33 6.48
C ASN A 204 2.83 -18.63 6.04
N GLN A 205 2.10 -17.60 5.63
CA GLN A 205 0.73 -17.67 5.12
C GLN A 205 0.58 -18.60 3.93
N PHE A 206 1.61 -18.73 3.10
CA PHE A 206 1.55 -19.63 1.97
C PHE A 206 1.56 -21.10 2.40
N ILE A 207 2.18 -21.43 3.54
CA ILE A 207 2.16 -22.80 4.10
C ILE A 207 0.80 -23.13 4.70
N TYR A 208 0.29 -22.31 5.63
CA TYR A 208 -0.95 -22.65 6.31
C TYR A 208 -2.22 -22.35 5.50
N PHE A 209 -2.15 -21.53 4.44
CA PHE A 209 -3.26 -21.42 3.48
C PHE A 209 -3.04 -22.21 2.19
N GLU A 210 -2.08 -23.14 2.14
CA GLU A 210 -1.76 -23.94 0.95
C GLU A 210 -2.99 -24.59 0.33
N ALA A 211 -3.87 -25.12 1.18
CA ALA A 211 -5.05 -25.84 0.74
C ALA A 211 -6.03 -24.96 -0.04
N ILE A 212 -6.05 -23.64 0.23
CA ILE A 212 -6.83 -22.70 -0.57
C ILE A 212 -6.02 -22.40 -1.84
N PRO A 213 -6.52 -22.74 -3.04
CA PRO A 213 -5.82 -22.49 -4.29
C PRO A 213 -5.36 -21.04 -4.40
N SER A 214 -4.10 -20.84 -4.77
CA SER A 214 -3.49 -19.51 -4.97
C SER A 214 -4.30 -18.64 -5.93
N LYS A 215 -4.93 -19.23 -6.96
CA LYS A 215 -5.81 -18.52 -7.90
C LYS A 215 -7.03 -17.91 -7.19
N ILE A 216 -7.65 -18.66 -6.29
CA ILE A 216 -8.79 -18.21 -5.47
C ILE A 216 -8.35 -17.09 -4.53
N ARG A 217 -7.21 -17.28 -3.85
CA ARG A 217 -6.63 -16.25 -2.96
C ARG A 217 -6.28 -14.97 -3.71
N TYR A 218 -5.71 -15.09 -4.92
CA TYR A 218 -5.36 -13.93 -5.72
C TYR A 218 -6.59 -13.19 -6.25
N MET A 219 -7.61 -13.89 -6.74
CA MET A 219 -8.88 -13.26 -7.13
C MET A 219 -9.50 -12.48 -5.96
N PHE A 220 -9.46 -13.02 -4.75
CA PHE A 220 -9.89 -12.29 -3.55
C PHE A 220 -9.06 -11.02 -3.35
N LEU A 221 -7.72 -11.09 -3.43
CA LEU A 221 -6.87 -9.92 -3.27
C LEU A 221 -7.11 -8.87 -4.36
N LEU A 222 -7.35 -9.29 -5.61
CA LEU A 222 -7.65 -8.41 -6.74
C LEU A 222 -8.99 -7.70 -6.57
N GLU A 223 -10.06 -8.43 -6.26
CA GLU A 223 -11.40 -7.86 -6.06
C GLU A 223 -11.49 -6.91 -4.86
N ASN A 224 -10.47 -6.93 -3.99
CA ASN A 224 -10.38 -6.10 -2.79
C ASN A 224 -9.08 -5.28 -2.75
N ALA A 225 -8.41 -5.09 -3.90
CA ALA A 225 -7.05 -4.54 -3.97
C ALA A 225 -6.95 -3.15 -3.34
N ARG A 226 -7.95 -2.29 -3.50
CA ARG A 226 -7.97 -0.98 -2.83
C ARG A 226 -7.89 -1.14 -1.33
N ALA A 227 -8.77 -1.92 -0.70
CA ALA A 227 -8.78 -2.09 0.76
C ALA A 227 -7.44 -2.68 1.26
N ILE A 228 -6.93 -3.69 0.54
CA ILE A 228 -5.63 -4.32 0.82
C ILE A 228 -4.49 -3.29 0.75
N VAL A 229 -4.37 -2.55 -0.35
CA VAL A 229 -3.34 -1.52 -0.55
C VAL A 229 -3.50 -0.38 0.45
N ASP A 230 -4.73 -0.05 0.81
CA ASP A 230 -5.03 1.00 1.79
C ASP A 230 -4.50 0.65 3.18
N ALA A 231 -4.65 -0.60 3.61
CA ALA A 231 -4.01 -1.10 4.82
C ALA A 231 -2.47 -1.05 4.76
N LEU A 232 -1.84 -1.23 3.58
CA LEU A 232 -0.38 -1.14 3.44
C LEU A 232 0.16 0.28 3.70
N VAL A 233 -0.64 1.32 3.40
CA VAL A 233 -0.18 2.73 3.42
C VAL A 233 -0.78 3.55 4.57
N ARG A 234 -1.80 3.01 5.25
CA ARG A 234 -2.41 3.61 6.44
C ARG A 234 -2.30 2.73 7.70
N GLY A 235 -1.85 1.49 7.57
CA GLY A 235 -1.65 0.56 8.69
C GLY A 235 -0.54 0.98 9.66
N ASP A 236 -0.32 0.15 10.68
CA ASP A 236 0.61 0.44 11.77
C ASP A 236 2.06 0.65 11.30
N VAL A 237 2.46 0.03 10.19
CA VAL A 237 3.78 0.27 9.59
C VAL A 237 3.99 1.72 9.19
N CYS A 238 2.92 2.45 8.87
CA CYS A 238 2.95 3.85 8.45
C CYS A 238 2.72 4.83 9.61
N LYS A 239 2.86 4.40 10.87
CA LYS A 239 2.89 5.26 12.05
C LYS A 239 4.30 5.81 12.29
N GLY A 240 4.42 7.13 12.36
CA GLY A 240 5.70 7.83 12.52
C GLY A 240 6.30 8.32 11.20
N GLN A 241 7.21 9.29 11.28
CA GLN A 241 7.73 10.02 10.12
C GLN A 241 8.59 9.17 9.18
N GLY A 242 9.49 8.35 9.72
CA GLY A 242 10.38 7.52 8.90
C GLY A 242 9.65 6.50 8.00
N ALA A 243 8.41 6.15 8.32
CA ALA A 243 7.69 5.10 7.62
C ALA A 243 7.05 5.53 6.30
N THR A 244 6.43 6.72 6.25
CA THR A 244 5.83 7.22 5.00
C THR A 244 6.88 7.63 3.99
N TYR A 245 8.12 7.88 4.44
CA TYR A 245 9.29 8.12 3.59
C TYR A 245 9.79 6.88 2.84
N ALA A 246 9.24 5.69 3.10
CA ALA A 246 9.57 4.53 2.30
C ALA A 246 8.99 4.62 0.87
N ILE A 247 7.82 5.23 0.64
CA ILE A 247 7.10 5.24 -0.65
C ILE A 247 7.27 6.55 -1.43
N SER A 248 7.06 6.50 -2.75
CA SER A 248 7.01 7.70 -3.61
C SER A 248 5.73 8.51 -3.33
N ASP A 249 5.76 9.81 -3.66
CA ASP A 249 4.58 10.67 -3.47
C ASP A 249 3.41 10.28 -4.36
N LEU A 250 3.69 9.76 -5.55
CA LEU A 250 2.69 9.22 -6.45
C LEU A 250 3.23 7.98 -7.15
N PHE A 251 2.51 6.87 -7.02
CA PHE A 251 2.79 5.64 -7.77
C PHE A 251 1.50 4.90 -8.14
N TRP A 252 1.60 4.14 -9.23
CA TRP A 252 0.50 3.32 -9.74
C TRP A 252 0.79 1.84 -9.56
N VAL A 253 -0.25 1.08 -9.28
CA VAL A 253 -0.22 -0.36 -9.14
C VAL A 253 -1.20 -0.97 -10.15
N PHE A 254 -0.65 -1.81 -11.03
CA PHE A 254 -1.39 -2.66 -11.95
C PHE A 254 -1.20 -4.12 -11.52
N PHE A 255 -2.05 -5.02 -12.02
CA PHE A 255 -2.03 -6.42 -11.62
C PHE A 255 -1.96 -7.37 -12.80
N LEU A 256 -1.20 -8.45 -12.66
CA LEU A 256 -1.29 -9.57 -13.61
C LEU A 256 -2.63 -10.27 -13.48
N LYS A 257 -3.16 -10.81 -14.59
CA LYS A 257 -4.25 -11.78 -14.54
C LYS A 257 -3.83 -13.02 -13.75
N PRO A 258 -4.72 -13.63 -12.94
CA PRO A 258 -4.39 -14.86 -12.23
C PRO A 258 -3.90 -15.99 -13.14
N ASP A 259 -4.42 -16.07 -14.37
CA ASP A 259 -3.99 -17.07 -15.33
C ASP A 259 -2.66 -16.75 -16.01
N SER A 260 -2.17 -15.51 -15.95
CA SER A 260 -0.85 -15.13 -16.46
C SER A 260 0.23 -15.18 -15.37
N ASP A 261 -0.17 -15.21 -14.11
CA ASP A 261 0.72 -15.26 -12.96
C ASP A 261 1.09 -16.69 -12.57
N VAL A 262 2.38 -17.01 -12.70
CA VAL A 262 2.96 -18.30 -12.32
C VAL A 262 2.78 -18.63 -10.84
N SER A 263 2.73 -17.63 -9.96
CA SER A 263 2.55 -17.82 -8.52
C SER A 263 1.08 -18.04 -8.13
N ALA A 264 0.14 -17.64 -8.98
CA ALA A 264 -1.29 -17.84 -8.77
C ALA A 264 -1.81 -19.18 -9.33
N ARG A 265 -1.06 -19.89 -10.17
CA ARG A 265 -1.50 -21.16 -10.79
C ARG A 265 -1.38 -22.36 -9.83
N SER A 266 -2.41 -23.21 -9.79
CA SER A 266 -2.45 -24.44 -8.97
C SER A 266 -1.38 -25.49 -9.32
N GLU A 267 -0.88 -25.47 -10.56
CA GLU A 267 0.22 -26.32 -11.04
C GLU A 267 1.58 -25.58 -11.06
N GLY A 268 1.61 -24.31 -10.65
CA GLY A 268 2.83 -23.52 -10.58
C GLY A 268 3.72 -23.95 -9.41
N PRO A 269 5.03 -23.65 -9.46
CA PRO A 269 5.92 -23.86 -8.33
C PRO A 269 5.42 -23.04 -7.14
N LYS A 270 5.58 -23.63 -5.96
CA LYS A 270 5.28 -23.09 -4.64
C LYS A 270 6.25 -21.93 -4.26
N LEU A 271 6.49 -20.99 -5.17
CA LEU A 271 7.40 -19.85 -5.01
C LEU A 271 7.13 -19.06 -3.72
N SER A 272 5.90 -19.09 -3.28
CA SER A 272 5.43 -18.38 -2.10
C SER A 272 5.76 -19.10 -0.78
N HIS A 273 5.82 -20.43 -0.78
CA HIS A 273 6.14 -21.25 0.40
C HIS A 273 7.61 -21.18 0.83
N LEU A 274 8.52 -20.97 -0.13
CA LEU A 274 9.97 -20.95 0.13
C LEU A 274 10.48 -19.57 0.51
N SER A 275 9.84 -18.52 0.00
CA SER A 275 10.23 -17.14 0.31
C SER A 275 10.15 -16.80 1.80
N TRP A 276 9.10 -17.24 2.51
CA TRP A 276 8.93 -16.78 3.89
C TRP A 276 9.79 -17.52 4.91
N ARG A 277 10.12 -18.81 4.70
CA ARG A 277 10.93 -19.59 5.66
C ARG A 277 12.34 -19.01 5.86
N ASN A 278 12.78 -18.18 4.90
CA ASN A 278 14.05 -17.45 4.90
C ASN A 278 13.86 -15.91 5.02
N LEU A 279 12.64 -15.41 5.21
CA LEU A 279 12.30 -13.98 5.31
C LEU A 279 11.48 -13.63 6.56
N GLY A 280 11.09 -14.61 7.38
CA GLY A 280 10.66 -14.34 8.74
C GLY A 280 11.72 -13.50 9.43
N ALA A 281 11.30 -12.43 10.12
CA ALA A 281 12.11 -11.37 10.73
C ALA A 281 13.09 -11.83 11.83
N LYS A 282 13.74 -12.99 11.66
CA LYS A 282 14.92 -13.37 12.42
C LYS A 282 16.14 -12.74 11.72
N PRO A 283 16.89 -11.85 12.40
CA PRO A 283 18.10 -11.22 11.85
C PRO A 283 19.23 -12.21 11.54
N GLU A 284 19.05 -13.48 11.89
CA GLU A 284 20.05 -14.55 11.87
C GLU A 284 20.19 -15.23 10.51
N PHE A 285 19.19 -15.11 9.63
CA PHE A 285 19.22 -15.73 8.31
C PHE A 285 19.52 -14.68 7.25
N GLY A 286 20.73 -14.79 6.70
CA GLY A 286 21.25 -13.94 5.62
C GLY A 286 20.31 -13.87 4.42
N PRO A 287 20.52 -12.86 3.55
CA PRO A 287 19.60 -12.54 2.47
C PRO A 287 19.30 -13.76 1.60
N PHE A 288 18.03 -13.87 1.23
CA PHE A 288 17.68 -14.42 -0.06
C PHE A 288 18.28 -13.50 -1.14
N GLU A 289 19.58 -13.61 -1.38
CA GLU A 289 20.14 -13.33 -2.70
C GLU A 289 19.60 -14.45 -3.59
N VAL A 290 18.46 -14.22 -4.23
CA VAL A 290 18.41 -14.59 -5.65
C VAL A 290 19.66 -13.93 -6.20
N ASP A 291 20.68 -14.70 -6.61
CA ASP A 291 21.97 -14.15 -7.03
C ASP A 291 21.70 -12.99 -8.00
N LEU A 292 21.83 -11.77 -7.49
CA LEU A 292 21.36 -10.58 -8.19
C LEU A 292 22.23 -10.31 -9.41
N LYS A 293 23.38 -10.98 -9.53
CA LYS A 293 24.19 -10.97 -10.75
C LYS A 293 23.52 -11.77 -11.87
N LEU A 294 22.75 -12.82 -11.56
CA LEU A 294 21.88 -13.50 -12.54
C LEU A 294 20.67 -12.63 -12.90
N VAL A 295 20.10 -11.88 -11.96
CA VAL A 295 18.95 -10.98 -12.23
C VAL A 295 19.37 -9.75 -13.03
N GLU A 296 20.48 -9.09 -12.68
CA GLU A 296 21.03 -7.93 -13.40
C GLU A 296 21.53 -8.28 -14.81
N LYS A 297 22.08 -9.49 -15.01
CA LYS A 297 22.47 -9.95 -16.37
C LYS A 297 21.30 -10.50 -17.19
N ASN A 298 20.25 -11.07 -16.55
CA ASN A 298 19.27 -11.91 -17.22
C ASN A 298 17.78 -11.52 -16.98
N VAL A 299 17.44 -10.29 -16.60
CA VAL A 299 16.02 -9.81 -16.58
C VAL A 299 15.61 -9.14 -17.89
N LEU A 300 16.54 -9.01 -18.83
CA LEU A 300 16.32 -8.20 -20.04
C LEU A 300 15.58 -8.98 -21.13
N GLY A 301 15.56 -10.30 -21.15
CA GLY A 301 14.65 -11.12 -21.94
C GLY A 301 13.69 -11.89 -21.04
N ASN A 302 12.38 -11.84 -21.30
CA ASN A 302 11.38 -12.58 -20.50
C ASN A 302 11.67 -14.11 -20.46
N LYS A 303 12.35 -14.64 -21.49
CA LYS A 303 12.89 -16.01 -21.57
C LYS A 303 13.81 -16.35 -20.40
N GLU A 304 14.52 -15.38 -19.86
CA GLU A 304 15.49 -15.58 -18.79
C GLU A 304 14.89 -15.46 -17.39
N TYR A 305 13.85 -14.65 -17.18
CA TYR A 305 13.01 -14.71 -15.96
C TYR A 305 12.41 -16.12 -15.81
N LEU A 306 11.91 -16.65 -16.93
CA LEU A 306 11.40 -18.00 -17.05
C LEU A 306 12.48 -19.07 -16.86
N ALA A 307 13.71 -18.85 -17.35
CA ALA A 307 14.86 -19.73 -17.15
C ALA A 307 15.42 -19.71 -15.72
N ALA A 308 15.46 -18.55 -15.06
CA ALA A 308 15.86 -18.40 -13.66
C ALA A 308 14.81 -19.02 -12.72
N PHE A 309 13.53 -18.84 -13.05
CA PHE A 309 12.41 -19.53 -12.44
C PHE A 309 12.51 -21.06 -12.62
N GLU A 310 12.82 -21.53 -13.83
CA GLU A 310 13.05 -22.93 -14.17
C GLU A 310 14.27 -23.50 -13.45
N PHE A 311 15.35 -22.74 -13.35
CA PHE A 311 16.57 -23.09 -12.63
C PHE A 311 16.31 -23.24 -11.13
N GLU A 312 15.68 -22.26 -10.49
CA GLU A 312 15.33 -22.36 -9.07
C GLU A 312 14.32 -23.48 -8.84
N THR A 313 13.32 -23.63 -9.70
CA THR A 313 12.39 -24.77 -9.64
C THR A 313 13.16 -26.10 -9.72
N ARG A 314 14.10 -26.26 -10.66
CA ARG A 314 14.93 -27.48 -10.81
C ARG A 314 15.88 -27.72 -9.63
N ARG A 315 16.51 -26.67 -9.11
CA ARG A 315 17.38 -26.73 -7.94
C ARG A 315 16.61 -27.16 -6.69
N LEU A 316 15.45 -26.56 -6.45
CA LEU A 316 14.57 -26.87 -5.33
C LEU A 316 14.01 -28.31 -5.40
N LEU A 317 13.84 -28.84 -6.61
CA LEU A 317 13.49 -30.24 -6.84
C LEU A 317 14.67 -31.20 -6.59
N LYS A 318 15.92 -30.74 -6.78
CA LYS A 318 17.13 -31.52 -6.45
C LYS A 318 17.42 -31.56 -4.94
N ASP A 319 17.19 -30.45 -4.24
CA ASP A 319 17.58 -30.30 -2.83
C ASP A 319 16.56 -30.88 -1.82
N ARG A 320 15.43 -31.43 -2.28
CA ARG A 320 14.47 -32.14 -1.41
C ARG A 320 13.96 -33.42 -2.07
N GLN A 321 14.15 -34.54 -1.39
CA GLN A 321 13.47 -35.81 -1.65
C GLN A 321 11.94 -35.63 -1.65
N LEU A 322 11.36 -35.31 -2.80
CA LEU A 322 9.93 -35.25 -3.04
C LEU A 322 9.63 -36.10 -4.28
N GLU A 323 9.51 -37.40 -4.07
CA GLU A 323 9.03 -38.34 -5.09
C GLU A 323 7.63 -37.91 -5.59
N GLY A 324 7.44 -37.85 -6.91
CA GLY A 324 6.15 -37.55 -7.56
C GLY A 324 5.97 -36.15 -8.17
N VAL A 325 6.97 -35.26 -8.08
CA VAL A 325 6.86 -33.86 -8.60
C VAL A 325 7.36 -33.71 -10.05
N GLU A 326 8.11 -34.67 -10.59
CA GLU A 326 8.74 -34.57 -11.92
C GLU A 326 7.74 -34.32 -13.05
N GLY A 327 6.58 -34.99 -13.03
CA GLY A 327 5.53 -34.78 -14.04
C GLY A 327 4.76 -33.45 -13.91
N LYS A 328 4.74 -32.83 -12.73
CA LYS A 328 4.15 -31.48 -12.53
C LYS A 328 5.16 -30.40 -12.88
N ALA A 329 6.42 -30.60 -12.52
CA ALA A 329 7.53 -29.73 -12.88
C ALA A 329 7.74 -29.66 -14.39
N ALA A 330 7.69 -30.79 -15.10
CA ALA A 330 7.81 -30.82 -16.57
C ALA A 330 6.65 -30.09 -17.27
N ARG A 331 5.43 -30.16 -16.73
CA ARG A 331 4.27 -29.40 -17.23
C ARG A 331 4.40 -27.91 -16.95
N ALA A 332 4.84 -27.53 -15.75
CA ALA A 332 5.19 -26.15 -15.42
C ALA A 332 6.28 -25.63 -16.36
N LEU A 333 7.30 -26.44 -16.67
CA LEU A 333 8.38 -26.16 -17.61
C LEU A 333 7.89 -25.92 -19.04
N ALA A 334 7.07 -26.83 -19.57
CA ALA A 334 6.51 -26.72 -20.92
C ALA A 334 5.59 -25.48 -21.05
N ARG A 335 4.93 -25.07 -19.95
CA ARG A 335 4.08 -23.87 -19.92
C ARG A 335 4.87 -22.57 -19.71
N VAL A 336 5.97 -22.64 -18.96
CA VAL A 336 7.00 -21.59 -18.88
C VAL A 336 7.60 -21.35 -20.27
N GLN A 337 7.81 -22.41 -21.05
CA GLN A 337 8.16 -22.28 -22.47
C GLN A 337 7.04 -21.65 -23.31
N GLN A 338 5.75 -21.83 -23.00
CA GLN A 338 4.68 -21.04 -23.67
C GLN A 338 4.73 -19.54 -23.32
N LEU A 339 5.12 -19.21 -22.08
CA LEU A 339 5.39 -17.83 -21.65
C LEU A 339 6.66 -17.25 -22.30
N SER A 340 7.49 -18.05 -23.00
CA SER A 340 8.69 -17.58 -23.69
C SER A 340 8.39 -16.64 -24.86
N THR A 341 7.11 -16.46 -25.21
CA THR A 341 6.63 -15.40 -26.11
C THR A 341 6.65 -14.00 -25.45
N GLY A 342 6.95 -13.92 -24.14
CA GLY A 342 6.99 -12.68 -23.35
C GLY A 342 5.61 -12.22 -22.91
N LEU A 343 5.53 -11.52 -21.77
CA LEU A 343 4.29 -10.91 -21.29
C LEU A 343 3.83 -9.77 -22.22
N SER A 344 2.53 -9.67 -22.46
CA SER A 344 1.92 -8.56 -23.20
C SER A 344 0.79 -7.93 -22.39
N ILE A 345 0.59 -6.62 -22.56
CA ILE A 345 -0.41 -5.86 -21.79
C ILE A 345 -1.80 -6.45 -22.02
N GLN A 346 -2.19 -6.63 -23.28
CA GLN A 346 -3.54 -7.07 -23.67
C GLN A 346 -3.87 -8.46 -23.11
N ARG A 347 -2.88 -9.36 -23.09
CA ARG A 347 -3.09 -10.73 -22.64
C ARG A 347 -2.98 -10.85 -21.13
N ASP A 348 -1.98 -10.22 -20.52
CA ASP A 348 -1.52 -10.60 -19.19
C ASP A 348 -1.83 -9.60 -18.08
N ILE A 349 -2.17 -8.35 -18.39
CA ILE A 349 -2.61 -7.37 -17.38
C ILE A 349 -4.10 -7.49 -17.17
N TRP A 350 -4.53 -7.52 -15.91
CA TRP A 350 -5.94 -7.53 -15.56
C TRP A 350 -6.56 -6.15 -15.82
N ASP A 351 -7.61 -6.14 -16.63
CA ASP A 351 -8.36 -4.97 -17.10
C ASP A 351 -9.63 -4.68 -16.28
N GLY A 352 -9.78 -5.37 -15.15
CA GLY A 352 -10.97 -5.29 -14.32
C GLY A 352 -12.10 -6.18 -14.80
N THR A 353 -11.89 -7.06 -15.79
CA THR A 353 -12.89 -8.09 -16.13
C THR A 353 -13.27 -8.86 -14.85
N ARG A 354 -14.57 -8.88 -14.52
CA ARG A 354 -15.05 -9.50 -13.29
C ARG A 354 -14.91 -11.03 -13.34
N PHE A 355 -14.44 -11.62 -12.24
CA PHE A 355 -14.24 -13.07 -12.14
C PHE A 355 -15.51 -13.85 -11.77
N ASP A 356 -16.60 -13.16 -11.43
CA ASP A 356 -17.90 -13.80 -11.16
C ASP A 356 -18.75 -14.03 -12.41
N GLY A 357 -18.33 -13.47 -13.54
CA GLY A 357 -19.03 -13.51 -14.83
C GLY A 357 -20.09 -12.40 -15.00
N GLU A 358 -20.23 -11.50 -14.02
CA GLU A 358 -21.13 -10.36 -14.15
C GLU A 358 -20.57 -9.31 -15.12
N ALA A 359 -21.47 -8.55 -15.76
CA ALA A 359 -21.09 -7.44 -16.61
C ALA A 359 -20.48 -6.29 -15.80
N GLY A 360 -19.60 -5.52 -16.44
CA GLY A 360 -18.94 -4.35 -15.84
C GLY A 360 -17.44 -4.56 -15.61
N HIS A 361 -16.78 -3.52 -15.13
CA HIS A 361 -15.35 -3.53 -14.80
C HIS A 361 -15.14 -3.29 -13.31
N ASP A 362 -14.25 -4.05 -12.73
CA ASP A 362 -13.73 -3.86 -11.39
C ASP A 362 -12.70 -2.73 -11.39
N LEU A 363 -12.99 -1.68 -10.61
CA LEU A 363 -12.14 -0.51 -10.45
C LEU A 363 -10.82 -0.83 -9.71
N ASN A 364 -10.73 -1.99 -9.06
CA ASN A 364 -9.49 -2.47 -8.43
C ASN A 364 -8.38 -2.84 -9.43
N SER A 365 -8.67 -2.87 -10.73
CA SER A 365 -7.69 -3.20 -11.78
C SER A 365 -6.53 -2.22 -11.90
N MET A 366 -6.73 -0.99 -11.42
CA MET A 366 -5.70 0.03 -11.29
C MET A 366 -5.87 0.75 -9.96
N ILE A 367 -4.81 0.73 -9.15
CA ILE A 367 -4.77 1.44 -7.88
C ILE A 367 -3.74 2.54 -7.95
N GLN A 368 -4.14 3.74 -7.55
CA GLN A 368 -3.23 4.84 -7.33
C GLN A 368 -3.04 5.09 -5.84
N VAL A 369 -1.79 5.30 -5.45
CA VAL A 369 -1.42 5.74 -4.12
C VAL A 369 -0.79 7.12 -4.20
N THR A 370 -1.34 8.05 -3.42
CA THR A 370 -0.80 9.41 -3.28
C THR A 370 -0.40 9.65 -1.83
N ARG A 371 0.88 9.92 -1.58
CA ARG A 371 1.37 10.38 -0.28
C ARG A 371 1.18 11.89 -0.16
N HIS A 372 0.79 12.33 1.02
CA HIS A 372 0.70 13.75 1.40
C HIS A 372 1.28 13.90 2.79
N GLY A 373 2.55 14.32 2.85
CA GLY A 373 3.33 14.45 4.07
C GLY A 373 3.41 13.15 4.89
N ARG A 374 2.68 13.11 6.01
CA ARG A 374 2.69 12.03 7.02
C ARG A 374 1.60 10.97 6.78
N SER A 375 0.86 11.08 5.68
CA SER A 375 -0.24 10.19 5.34
C SER A 375 -0.23 9.83 3.86
N ALA A 376 -1.09 8.90 3.49
CA ALA A 376 -1.31 8.50 2.12
C ALA A 376 -2.79 8.17 1.90
N THR A 377 -3.25 8.35 0.67
CA THR A 377 -4.60 8.01 0.22
C THR A 377 -4.52 7.04 -0.95
N VAL A 378 -5.46 6.11 -0.99
CA VAL A 378 -5.62 5.15 -2.10
C VAL A 378 -6.89 5.45 -2.88
N GLN A 379 -6.73 5.58 -4.20
CA GLN A 379 -7.79 5.88 -5.14
C GLN A 379 -7.85 4.80 -6.24
N PHE A 380 -9.04 4.61 -6.79
CA PHE A 380 -9.23 3.80 -7.98
C PHE A 380 -8.83 4.58 -9.23
N GLY A 381 -8.34 3.86 -10.24
CA GLY A 381 -8.06 4.43 -11.56
C GLY A 381 -6.92 5.45 -11.55
N ARG A 382 -6.83 6.21 -12.65
CA ARG A 382 -5.89 7.31 -12.79
C ARG A 382 -6.51 8.59 -12.24
N LYS A 383 -5.98 9.11 -11.15
CA LYS A 383 -6.40 10.39 -10.54
C LYS A 383 -5.19 11.22 -10.13
N GLY A 384 -4.56 11.96 -11.01
CA GLY A 384 -3.37 12.72 -10.67
C GLY A 384 -2.40 12.84 -11.81
N GLY A 385 -1.30 13.53 -11.52
CA GLY A 385 -0.22 13.73 -12.46
C GLY A 385 0.57 12.46 -12.78
N ARG A 386 1.79 12.66 -13.26
CA ARG A 386 2.68 11.57 -13.65
C ARG A 386 3.32 10.91 -12.41
N PRO A 387 3.21 9.58 -12.23
CA PRO A 387 3.85 8.89 -11.12
C PRO A 387 5.37 8.77 -11.31
N GLN A 388 6.10 8.64 -10.21
CA GLN A 388 7.54 8.38 -10.27
C GLN A 388 7.90 6.89 -10.34
N ALA A 389 6.97 6.05 -9.89
CA ALA A 389 7.12 4.60 -9.89
C ALA A 389 5.81 3.95 -10.35
N ILE A 390 5.95 2.84 -11.05
CA ILE A 390 4.84 2.01 -11.53
C ILE A 390 5.17 0.58 -11.16
N TRP A 391 4.23 -0.08 -10.50
CA TRP A 391 4.36 -1.46 -10.08
C TRP A 391 3.36 -2.30 -10.86
N VAL A 392 3.83 -3.41 -11.42
CA VAL A 392 2.95 -4.52 -11.80
C VAL A 392 3.09 -5.56 -10.71
N MET A 393 2.00 -5.85 -10.01
CA MET A 393 1.97 -6.84 -8.94
C MET A 393 1.42 -8.18 -9.43
N ASN A 394 2.03 -9.24 -8.91
CA ASN A 394 1.53 -10.59 -8.97
C ASN A 394 1.03 -11.01 -7.58
N TYR A 395 0.45 -12.20 -7.50
CA TYR A 395 -0.11 -12.76 -6.28
C TYR A 395 0.90 -12.83 -5.13
N ALA A 396 2.07 -13.41 -5.38
CA ALA A 396 3.10 -13.54 -4.35
C ALA A 396 3.59 -12.18 -3.84
N ASN A 397 3.75 -11.19 -4.73
CA ASN A 397 4.14 -9.82 -4.35
C ASN A 397 3.10 -9.19 -3.42
N LEU A 398 1.82 -9.22 -3.83
CA LEU A 398 0.75 -8.57 -3.10
C LEU A 398 0.54 -9.20 -1.72
N GLU A 399 0.48 -10.53 -1.64
CA GLU A 399 0.26 -11.21 -0.35
C GLU A 399 1.50 -11.10 0.57
N ARG A 400 2.73 -11.09 0.03
CA ARG A 400 3.94 -10.82 0.85
C ARG A 400 3.95 -9.42 1.43
N LEU A 401 3.63 -8.39 0.63
CA LEU A 401 3.53 -7.02 1.14
C LEU A 401 2.51 -6.94 2.28
N TYR A 402 1.31 -7.51 2.07
CA TYR A 402 0.24 -7.45 3.05
C TYR A 402 0.63 -8.09 4.38
N TYR A 403 1.21 -9.30 4.35
CA TYR A 403 1.62 -9.94 5.59
C TYR A 403 2.80 -9.25 6.26
N ASN A 404 3.78 -8.75 5.50
CA ASN A 404 4.94 -8.05 6.06
C ASN A 404 4.56 -6.71 6.72
N LEU A 405 3.63 -5.97 6.11
CA LEU A 405 3.32 -4.59 6.47
C LEU A 405 2.09 -4.46 7.39
N VAL A 406 1.20 -5.45 7.39
CA VAL A 406 -0.06 -5.41 8.16
C VAL A 406 -0.10 -6.55 9.17
N VAL A 407 -0.15 -7.80 8.70
CA VAL A 407 -0.48 -8.95 9.56
C VAL A 407 0.61 -9.28 10.57
N GLN A 408 1.88 -9.19 10.17
CA GLN A 408 3.05 -9.59 10.97
C GLN A 408 3.88 -8.39 11.42
N PHE A 409 3.44 -7.17 11.15
CA PHE A 409 4.16 -5.97 11.55
C PHE A 409 3.92 -5.67 13.03
N LYS A 410 4.99 -5.74 13.83
CA LYS A 410 4.97 -5.34 15.24
C LYS A 410 5.41 -3.88 15.40
N TYR A 411 4.48 -2.97 15.68
CA TYR A 411 4.80 -1.54 15.75
C TYR A 411 5.71 -1.17 16.94
N TRP A 412 5.60 -1.92 18.04
CA TRP A 412 6.34 -1.72 19.30
C TRP A 412 7.74 -2.34 19.28
N GLU A 413 8.07 -3.13 18.27
CA GLU A 413 9.38 -3.77 18.18
C GLU A 413 10.51 -2.76 17.90
N ASN A 414 11.72 -3.25 18.13
CA ASN A 414 12.94 -2.46 17.99
C ASN A 414 13.23 -2.07 16.52
N LEU A 415 14.28 -1.26 16.36
CA LEU A 415 14.69 -0.74 15.07
C LEU A 415 15.13 -1.85 14.08
N ALA A 416 15.68 -2.97 14.56
CA ALA A 416 16.10 -4.08 13.70
C ALA A 416 14.90 -4.77 13.01
N HIS A 417 13.79 -4.96 13.73
CA HIS A 417 12.53 -5.43 13.14
C HIS A 417 12.05 -4.49 12.03
N LYS A 418 12.02 -3.17 12.31
CA LYS A 418 11.60 -2.14 11.35
C LYS A 418 12.49 -2.14 10.10
N PHE A 419 13.81 -2.26 10.28
CA PHE A 419 14.76 -2.42 9.18
C PHE A 419 14.52 -3.68 8.36
N GLY A 420 14.24 -4.82 9.00
CA GLY A 420 13.88 -6.07 8.34
C GLY A 420 12.64 -5.92 7.47
N THR A 421 11.57 -5.32 8.02
CA THR A 421 10.34 -5.01 7.27
C THR A 421 10.61 -4.11 6.07
N TRP A 422 11.38 -3.03 6.23
CA TRP A 422 11.69 -2.12 5.12
C TRP A 422 12.56 -2.77 4.06
N ARG A 423 13.58 -3.54 4.47
CA ARG A 423 14.42 -4.33 3.56
C ARG A 423 13.56 -5.26 2.71
N HIS A 424 12.66 -6.01 3.35
CA HIS A 424 11.74 -6.90 2.66
C HIS A 424 10.84 -6.13 1.69
N MET A 425 10.26 -5.01 2.15
CA MET A 425 9.40 -4.15 1.33
C MET A 425 10.13 -3.62 0.09
N SER A 426 11.37 -3.15 0.24
CA SER A 426 12.19 -2.67 -0.89
C SER A 426 12.46 -3.76 -1.93
N TYR A 427 12.66 -5.01 -1.49
CA TYR A 427 12.82 -6.13 -2.43
C TYR A 427 11.53 -6.41 -3.20
N VAL A 428 10.39 -6.52 -2.51
CA VAL A 428 9.13 -6.84 -3.19
C VAL A 428 8.65 -5.69 -4.08
N ARG A 429 8.91 -4.43 -3.68
CA ARG A 429 8.74 -3.27 -4.56
C ARG A 429 9.51 -3.44 -5.86
N ARG A 430 10.80 -3.73 -5.74
CA ARG A 430 11.68 -3.90 -6.90
C ARG A 430 11.18 -5.02 -7.81
N GLU A 431 10.70 -6.13 -7.25
CA GLU A 431 10.08 -7.20 -8.05
C GLU A 431 8.90 -6.68 -8.89
N GLY A 432 8.05 -5.81 -8.32
CA GLY A 432 6.93 -5.21 -9.05
C GLY A 432 7.36 -4.18 -10.11
N GLU A 433 8.42 -3.41 -9.86
CA GLU A 433 9.03 -2.49 -10.85
C GLU A 433 9.69 -3.28 -11.99
N ASP A 434 10.44 -4.33 -11.68
CA ASP A 434 11.10 -5.19 -12.67
C ASP A 434 10.05 -5.92 -13.54
N LEU A 435 8.92 -6.33 -12.95
CA LEU A 435 7.80 -6.92 -13.68
C LEU A 435 7.17 -5.91 -14.65
N PHE A 436 7.01 -4.64 -14.26
CA PHE A 436 6.59 -3.57 -15.19
C PHE A 436 7.59 -3.41 -16.35
N LEU A 437 8.88 -3.37 -16.05
CA LEU A 437 9.93 -3.23 -17.06
C LEU A 437 10.02 -4.43 -18.01
N SER A 438 9.52 -5.61 -17.60
CA SER A 438 9.49 -6.81 -18.45
C SER A 438 8.62 -6.66 -19.71
N PHE A 439 7.75 -5.65 -19.77
CA PHE A 439 6.93 -5.29 -20.92
C PHE A 439 7.65 -4.34 -21.91
N LEU A 440 8.83 -3.81 -21.55
CA LEU A 440 9.68 -3.06 -22.46
C LEU A 440 10.56 -3.98 -23.32
N PRO A 441 11.03 -3.50 -24.48
CA PRO A 441 12.11 -4.16 -25.21
C PRO A 441 13.34 -4.39 -24.33
N SER A 442 14.03 -5.51 -24.54
CA SER A 442 15.18 -5.92 -23.72
C SER A 442 16.29 -4.87 -23.66
N GLY A 443 16.57 -4.20 -24.78
CA GLY A 443 17.60 -3.16 -24.89
C GLY A 443 17.31 -1.93 -24.02
N ASP A 444 16.04 -1.63 -23.77
CA ASP A 444 15.62 -0.41 -23.07
C ASP A 444 15.64 -0.56 -21.54
N ARG A 445 15.42 -1.78 -21.02
CA ARG A 445 15.07 -1.93 -19.61
C ARG A 445 16.21 -1.53 -18.67
N ARG A 446 17.49 -1.71 -19.02
CA ARG A 446 18.62 -1.28 -18.15
C ARG A 446 18.64 0.22 -17.93
N GLU A 447 18.44 0.98 -19.00
CA GLU A 447 18.42 2.43 -18.92
C GLU A 447 17.24 2.89 -18.07
N VAL A 448 16.03 2.42 -18.40
CA VAL A 448 14.82 2.79 -17.65
C VAL A 448 14.93 2.33 -16.19
N ARG A 449 15.44 1.13 -15.91
CA ARG A 449 15.65 0.59 -14.56
C ARG A 449 16.52 1.47 -13.67
N SER A 450 17.47 2.20 -14.25
CA SER A 450 18.36 3.11 -13.51
C SER A 450 17.62 4.31 -12.90
N HIS A 451 16.40 4.60 -13.39
CA HIS A 451 15.49 5.62 -12.88
C HIS A 451 14.47 5.08 -11.85
N TYR A 452 14.52 3.79 -11.51
CA TYR A 452 13.65 3.15 -10.51
C TYR A 452 14.45 2.77 -9.25
N THR A 453 13.81 2.10 -8.27
CA THR A 453 14.41 1.78 -6.96
C THR A 453 15.69 0.97 -7.12
N LYS A 454 16.86 1.52 -6.77
CA LYS A 454 18.17 0.82 -6.96
C LYS A 454 18.41 -0.32 -5.97
N GLY A 455 17.72 -0.31 -4.83
CA GLY A 455 17.70 -1.36 -3.81
C GLY A 455 18.96 -1.40 -2.93
N LEU A 456 18.77 -1.59 -1.60
CA LEU A 456 19.70 -1.68 -0.45
C LEU A 456 21.07 -0.97 -0.43
N LYS A 457 21.57 -0.34 -1.50
CA LYS A 457 22.86 0.36 -1.50
C LYS A 457 22.87 1.54 -0.52
N GLY A 458 21.70 2.09 -0.15
CA GLY A 458 21.58 3.09 0.91
C GLY A 458 21.34 2.53 2.33
N PHE A 459 21.08 1.24 2.51
CA PHE A 459 21.01 0.67 3.88
C PHE A 459 22.39 0.41 4.48
N ALA A 460 23.40 0.08 3.66
CA ALA A 460 24.80 0.05 4.10
C ALA A 460 25.22 1.40 4.71
N THR A 461 24.66 2.49 4.19
CA THR A 461 24.82 3.84 4.73
C THR A 461 24.18 4.01 6.11
N ALA A 462 22.97 3.48 6.31
CA ALA A 462 22.23 3.57 7.59
C ALA A 462 22.82 2.66 8.68
N GLU A 463 23.31 1.48 8.33
CA GLU A 463 24.02 0.59 9.25
C GLU A 463 25.36 1.19 9.71
N ASN A 464 26.08 1.86 8.80
CA ASN A 464 27.28 2.62 9.14
C ASN A 464 26.97 3.85 10.02
N LEU A 465 25.85 4.54 9.81
CA LEU A 465 25.40 5.65 10.67
C LEU A 465 25.09 5.21 12.12
N LEU A 466 24.65 3.97 12.32
CA LEU A 466 24.43 3.40 13.66
C LEU A 466 25.72 2.91 14.32
N ARG A 467 26.73 2.53 13.53
CA ARG A 467 28.07 2.17 14.04
C ARG A 467 28.95 3.39 14.35
N PHE A 468 28.71 4.52 13.67
CA PHE A 468 29.50 5.76 13.80
C PHE A 468 28.57 6.95 14.16
N PRO A 469 28.26 7.15 15.45
CA PRO A 469 27.34 8.20 15.92
C PRO A 469 27.92 9.62 15.81
N ASP A 470 29.18 9.78 15.41
CA ASP A 470 29.87 11.06 15.29
C ASP A 470 29.61 11.79 13.96
N HIS A 471 28.74 11.24 13.10
CA HIS A 471 28.27 11.87 11.86
C HIS A 471 29.37 12.20 10.83
N SER A 472 30.59 11.71 11.05
CA SER A 472 31.82 12.03 10.30
C SER A 472 31.75 11.62 8.82
N LEU A 473 30.93 10.62 8.48
CA LEU A 473 30.79 10.08 7.12
C LEU A 473 29.65 10.73 6.31
N LEU A 474 28.80 11.58 6.92
CA LEU A 474 27.64 12.18 6.25
C LEU A 474 27.97 12.95 4.95
N PRO A 475 29.06 13.76 4.86
CA PRO A 475 29.40 14.47 3.63
C PRO A 475 29.72 13.51 2.48
N MET A 476 30.53 12.47 2.74
CA MET A 476 30.88 11.45 1.74
C MET A 476 29.67 10.63 1.29
N LEU A 477 28.73 10.38 2.21
CA LEU A 477 27.48 9.69 1.92
C LEU A 477 26.52 10.57 1.11
N ALA A 478 26.43 11.87 1.40
CA ALA A 478 25.64 12.83 0.62
C ALA A 478 26.15 12.96 -0.83
N THR A 479 27.48 13.00 -1.04
CA THR A 479 28.09 13.04 -2.38
C THR A 479 27.81 11.77 -3.19
N ARG A 480 27.76 10.58 -2.55
CA ARG A 480 27.40 9.32 -3.23
C ARG A 480 25.90 9.20 -3.53
N LEU A 481 25.03 9.81 -2.70
CA LEU A 481 23.59 9.80 -2.89
C LEU A 481 23.16 10.76 -4.02
N GLY A 482 23.71 11.98 -4.07
CA GLY A 482 23.35 13.00 -5.07
C GLY A 482 23.89 12.78 -6.49
N SER A 483 24.85 11.86 -6.69
CA SER A 483 25.61 11.73 -7.96
C SER A 483 25.10 10.65 -8.93
N SER A 484 24.02 9.92 -8.62
CA SER A 484 23.77 8.64 -9.29
C SER A 484 22.66 8.60 -10.35
N ARG A 485 21.85 9.66 -10.50
CA ARG A 485 20.77 9.75 -11.50
C ARG A 485 21.04 10.96 -12.40
N PRO A 486 21.10 10.82 -13.73
CA PRO A 486 21.24 11.98 -14.64
C PRO A 486 20.11 12.99 -14.41
N SER A 487 20.40 14.29 -14.38
CA SER A 487 19.38 15.34 -14.29
C SER A 487 18.46 15.31 -15.52
N GLY A 488 17.15 15.47 -15.27
CA GLY A 488 16.06 15.10 -16.18
C GLY A 488 15.81 16.02 -17.39
N GLU A 489 16.67 16.98 -17.71
CA GLU A 489 16.33 17.99 -18.71
C GLU A 489 16.49 17.54 -20.19
N SER A 490 17.17 16.42 -20.49
CA SER A 490 17.54 16.12 -21.90
C SER A 490 16.87 14.92 -22.57
N ASN A 491 16.06 14.09 -21.89
CA ASN A 491 15.88 12.70 -22.34
C ASN A 491 14.49 12.27 -22.85
N PHE A 492 13.45 13.13 -22.86
CA PHE A 492 12.16 12.79 -23.50
C PHE A 492 12.14 13.05 -25.01
N LYS A 493 13.28 12.91 -25.69
CA LYS A 493 13.30 12.87 -27.16
C LYS A 493 12.59 11.60 -27.62
N ALA A 494 11.73 11.72 -28.62
CA ALA A 494 11.07 10.57 -29.24
C ALA A 494 12.13 9.53 -29.66
N GLY A 495 11.86 8.25 -29.39
CA GLY A 495 12.79 7.16 -29.71
C GLY A 495 13.84 6.84 -28.63
N THR A 496 13.85 7.54 -27.50
CA THR A 496 14.65 7.14 -26.32
C THR A 496 13.96 6.00 -25.52
N PRO A 497 14.72 5.22 -24.74
CA PRO A 497 14.14 4.23 -23.81
C PRO A 497 13.12 4.82 -22.83
N LEU A 498 13.37 6.04 -22.31
CA LEU A 498 12.44 6.75 -21.43
C LEU A 498 11.15 7.17 -22.16
N ALA A 499 11.23 7.65 -23.40
CA ALA A 499 10.03 7.95 -24.19
C ALA A 499 9.21 6.69 -24.50
N ARG A 500 9.86 5.55 -24.78
CA ARG A 500 9.17 4.24 -24.94
C ARG A 500 8.55 3.73 -23.65
N ALA A 501 9.17 4.01 -22.49
CA ALA A 501 8.56 3.75 -21.19
C ALA A 501 7.26 4.54 -21.01
N GLU A 502 7.22 5.82 -21.38
CA GLU A 502 5.99 6.62 -21.35
C GLU A 502 4.90 6.08 -22.27
N GLU A 503 5.26 5.70 -23.50
CA GLU A 503 4.33 5.08 -24.42
C GLU A 503 3.76 3.77 -23.85
N LEU A 504 4.60 2.98 -23.16
CA LEU A 504 4.15 1.80 -22.45
C LEU A 504 3.11 2.15 -21.38
N VAL A 505 3.35 3.18 -20.56
CA VAL A 505 2.38 3.65 -19.56
C VAL A 505 1.04 4.00 -20.20
N GLY A 506 1.04 4.73 -21.33
CA GLY A 506 -0.17 5.06 -22.08
C GLY A 506 -0.96 3.82 -22.55
N ARG A 507 -0.25 2.73 -22.91
CA ARG A 507 -0.87 1.45 -23.30
C ARG A 507 -1.48 0.70 -22.10
N PHE A 508 -0.84 0.74 -20.93
CA PHE A 508 -1.43 0.20 -19.70
C PHE A 508 -2.73 0.91 -19.34
N LEU A 509 -2.70 2.25 -19.34
CA LEU A 509 -3.88 3.07 -19.03
C LEU A 509 -5.04 2.81 -20.01
N SER A 510 -4.74 2.71 -21.30
CA SER A 510 -5.74 2.39 -22.33
C SER A 510 -6.38 1.01 -22.12
N HIS A 511 -5.68 0.08 -21.46
CA HIS A 511 -6.14 -1.29 -21.24
C HIS A 511 -7.04 -1.43 -20.00
N VAL A 512 -6.69 -0.81 -18.86
CA VAL A 512 -7.32 -1.09 -17.55
C VAL A 512 -8.53 -0.23 -17.18
N ASN A 513 -9.37 0.10 -18.17
CA ASN A 513 -10.56 0.98 -18.09
C ASN A 513 -10.30 2.40 -18.64
N PRO A 514 -10.37 2.57 -19.98
CA PRO A 514 -10.15 3.86 -20.65
C PRO A 514 -11.26 4.91 -20.45
N LYS A 515 -12.32 4.61 -19.68
CA LYS A 515 -13.53 5.47 -19.60
C LYS A 515 -13.45 6.59 -18.57
N GLU A 516 -12.63 6.46 -17.53
CA GLU A 516 -12.50 7.50 -16.50
C GLU A 516 -11.52 8.58 -17.00
N LYS A 517 -12.06 9.75 -17.39
CA LYS A 517 -11.24 10.92 -17.73
C LYS A 517 -10.87 11.66 -16.45
N ASP A 518 -9.62 12.10 -16.39
CA ASP A 518 -9.12 12.99 -15.33
C ASP A 518 -8.74 14.35 -15.95
N PRO A 519 -9.71 15.23 -16.22
CA PRO A 519 -9.45 16.50 -16.88
C PRO A 519 -8.60 17.45 -16.00
N LEU A 520 -8.67 17.30 -14.67
CA LEU A 520 -7.89 18.10 -13.71
C LEU A 520 -6.38 17.82 -13.79
N ASN A 521 -5.99 16.62 -14.25
CA ASN A 521 -4.60 16.20 -14.34
C ASN A 521 -4.19 15.77 -15.75
N THR A 522 -4.95 16.20 -16.75
CA THR A 522 -4.62 16.01 -18.15
C THR A 522 -4.24 17.34 -18.76
N VAL A 523 -3.10 17.38 -19.43
CA VAL A 523 -2.62 18.58 -20.11
C VAL A 523 -3.65 19.00 -21.18
N PRO A 524 -4.27 20.18 -21.06
CA PRO A 524 -5.23 20.63 -22.06
C PRO A 524 -4.50 21.00 -23.35
N THR A 525 -5.20 20.83 -24.47
CA THR A 525 -4.72 21.26 -25.80
C THR A 525 -4.60 22.78 -25.89
N ASN A 526 -5.53 23.51 -25.29
CA ASN A 526 -5.52 24.97 -25.19
C ASN A 526 -5.50 25.39 -23.72
N ILE A 527 -4.53 26.21 -23.32
CA ILE A 527 -4.55 26.87 -22.02
C ILE A 527 -5.30 28.19 -22.20
N PRO A 528 -6.40 28.43 -21.47
CA PRO A 528 -7.10 29.71 -21.54
C PRO A 528 -6.21 30.83 -21.00
N SER A 529 -6.20 31.98 -21.68
CA SER A 529 -5.43 33.17 -21.26
C SER A 529 -6.10 33.95 -20.12
N ASP A 530 -7.38 33.69 -19.87
CA ASP A 530 -8.19 34.26 -18.80
C ASP A 530 -9.14 33.17 -18.29
N VAL A 531 -9.45 33.13 -16.98
CA VAL A 531 -10.21 32.06 -16.35
C VAL A 531 -11.51 32.64 -15.79
N LYS A 532 -12.64 32.36 -16.45
CA LYS A 532 -13.97 32.90 -16.12
C LYS A 532 -14.98 31.83 -15.76
N THR A 533 -14.78 30.61 -16.24
CA THR A 533 -15.69 29.48 -16.05
C THR A 533 -15.01 28.35 -15.27
N LEU A 534 -15.81 27.48 -14.66
CA LEU A 534 -15.29 26.29 -13.97
C LEU A 534 -14.52 25.36 -14.92
N ASP A 535 -14.96 25.22 -16.17
CA ASP A 535 -14.25 24.41 -17.18
C ASP A 535 -12.86 24.99 -17.50
N GLU A 536 -12.73 26.32 -17.56
CA GLU A 536 -11.44 26.98 -17.73
C GLU A 536 -10.55 26.84 -16.49
N VAL A 537 -11.14 26.79 -15.28
CA VAL A 537 -10.41 26.46 -14.04
C VAL A 537 -9.87 25.03 -14.11
N VAL A 538 -10.69 24.07 -14.53
CA VAL A 538 -10.28 22.66 -14.71
C VAL A 538 -9.16 22.56 -15.75
N ALA A 539 -9.27 23.26 -16.88
CA ALA A 539 -8.20 23.32 -17.89
C ALA A 539 -6.93 23.97 -17.33
N ALA A 540 -7.05 25.06 -16.57
CA ALA A 540 -5.92 25.72 -15.92
C ALA A 540 -5.21 24.78 -14.93
N PHE A 541 -5.96 24.01 -14.13
CA PHE A 541 -5.38 22.96 -13.28
C PHE A 541 -4.70 21.86 -14.10
N GLY A 542 -5.32 21.39 -15.19
CA GLY A 542 -4.71 20.43 -16.10
C GLY A 542 -3.38 20.93 -16.70
N SER A 543 -3.21 22.24 -16.86
CA SER A 543 -1.95 22.83 -17.30
C SER A 543 -0.81 22.64 -16.27
N LEU A 544 -1.12 22.57 -14.97
CA LEU A 544 -0.16 22.28 -13.89
C LEU A 544 0.35 20.84 -13.92
N ALA A 545 -0.36 19.93 -14.59
CA ALA A 545 0.08 18.55 -14.80
C ALA A 545 1.19 18.45 -15.86
N ARG A 546 1.52 19.52 -16.59
CA ARG A 546 2.72 19.58 -17.43
C ARG A 546 3.95 19.53 -16.53
N HIS A 547 4.83 18.57 -16.78
CA HIS A 547 6.16 18.62 -16.22
C HIS A 547 6.95 19.71 -16.94
N VAL A 548 7.21 20.82 -16.24
CA VAL A 548 8.11 21.89 -16.69
C VAL A 548 9.23 21.97 -15.66
N PRO A 549 10.43 21.43 -15.96
CA PRO A 549 11.55 21.45 -15.04
C PRO A 549 11.85 22.86 -14.52
N GLY A 550 12.10 22.99 -13.22
CA GLY A 550 12.63 24.21 -12.60
C GLY A 550 11.65 25.36 -12.31
N GLU A 551 10.43 25.36 -12.86
CA GLU A 551 9.52 26.50 -12.75
C GLU A 551 8.25 26.16 -11.98
N PHE A 552 8.11 26.78 -10.79
CA PHE A 552 6.95 26.73 -9.89
C PHE A 552 6.78 25.49 -8.99
N GLN A 553 6.93 24.24 -9.46
CA GLN A 553 6.51 23.06 -8.67
C GLN A 553 7.28 22.85 -7.36
N ARG A 554 8.57 23.17 -7.34
CA ARG A 554 9.41 23.06 -6.13
C ARG A 554 8.99 23.99 -4.98
N TRP A 555 8.22 25.04 -5.26
CA TRP A 555 7.86 26.11 -4.32
C TRP A 555 6.45 26.00 -3.74
N ILE A 556 5.55 25.23 -4.37
CA ILE A 556 4.19 24.98 -3.87
C ILE A 556 4.28 24.19 -2.55
N ALA A 557 3.38 24.39 -1.58
CA ALA A 557 3.34 23.58 -0.36
C ALA A 557 2.87 22.13 -0.65
N ASP A 558 3.13 21.18 0.25
CA ASP A 558 2.76 19.77 0.00
C ASP A 558 1.25 19.56 -0.17
N THR A 559 0.42 20.38 0.47
CA THR A 559 -1.04 20.37 0.35
C THR A 559 -1.58 21.78 0.35
N ASN A 560 -2.34 22.12 -0.69
CA ASN A 560 -2.95 23.44 -0.86
C ASN A 560 -4.44 23.26 -1.09
N PHE A 561 -5.25 24.06 -0.40
CA PHE A 561 -6.69 24.08 -0.58
C PHE A 561 -7.06 25.32 -1.40
N VAL A 562 -7.69 25.09 -2.55
CA VAL A 562 -8.15 26.15 -3.44
C VAL A 562 -9.67 26.19 -3.38
N ARG A 563 -10.21 27.37 -3.06
CA ARG A 563 -11.64 27.65 -3.08
C ARG A 563 -11.95 28.50 -4.30
N VAL A 564 -12.88 28.03 -5.14
CA VAL A 564 -13.29 28.71 -6.37
C VAL A 564 -14.75 29.13 -6.23
N HIS A 565 -15.02 30.41 -6.49
CA HIS A 565 -16.37 30.97 -6.43
C HIS A 565 -16.95 31.08 -7.84
N GLU A 566 -18.11 30.47 -8.05
CA GLU A 566 -18.90 30.56 -9.29
C GLU A 566 -20.26 31.19 -8.93
N GLY A 567 -20.29 32.52 -8.87
CA GLY A 567 -21.41 33.26 -8.28
C GLY A 567 -21.56 32.90 -6.79
N GLU A 568 -22.70 32.31 -6.43
CA GLU A 568 -22.97 31.83 -5.06
C GLU A 568 -22.44 30.40 -4.79
N LYS A 569 -22.10 29.64 -5.84
CA LYS A 569 -21.55 28.29 -5.67
C LYS A 569 -20.08 28.36 -5.28
N VAL A 570 -19.68 27.44 -4.42
CA VAL A 570 -18.30 27.33 -3.95
C VAL A 570 -17.80 25.92 -4.25
N HIS A 571 -16.74 25.84 -5.05
CA HIS A 571 -16.06 24.60 -5.41
C HIS A 571 -14.74 24.51 -4.65
N TYR A 572 -14.37 23.31 -4.23
CA TYR A 572 -13.15 23.07 -3.46
C TYR A 572 -12.22 22.14 -4.22
N PHE A 573 -10.95 22.52 -4.28
CA PHE A 573 -9.91 21.71 -4.89
C PHE A 573 -8.75 21.54 -3.92
N THR A 574 -8.11 20.38 -3.98
CA THR A 574 -6.85 20.10 -3.29
C THR A 574 -5.75 19.97 -4.32
N VAL A 575 -4.73 20.82 -4.24
CA VAL A 575 -3.52 20.74 -5.06
C VAL A 575 -2.39 20.17 -4.21
N LEU A 576 -1.93 18.98 -4.57
CA LEU A 576 -0.85 18.25 -3.92
C LEU A 576 0.46 18.43 -4.69
N GLY A 577 1.54 18.75 -3.97
CA GLY A 577 2.90 18.71 -4.48
C GLY A 577 3.44 17.29 -4.43
N ASN A 578 3.64 16.66 -5.58
CA ASN A 578 4.28 15.35 -5.68
C ASN A 578 5.80 15.53 -5.70
N ARG A 579 6.43 15.34 -4.55
CA ARG A 579 7.88 15.49 -4.40
C ARG A 579 8.63 14.33 -4.99
N ALA A 580 9.70 14.68 -5.67
CA ALA A 580 10.63 13.75 -6.24
C ALA A 580 11.81 13.49 -5.31
N TYR A 581 12.22 12.22 -5.24
CA TYR A 581 13.41 11.80 -4.50
C TYR A 581 14.21 10.83 -5.35
N ASP A 582 15.52 10.74 -5.13
CA ASP A 582 16.35 9.63 -5.59
C ASP A 582 15.88 8.36 -4.83
N ILE A 583 14.87 7.71 -5.41
CA ILE A 583 13.99 6.71 -4.78
C ILE A 583 14.78 5.51 -4.25
N GLY A 584 14.36 5.01 -3.08
CA GLY A 584 14.38 3.57 -2.78
C GLY A 584 15.50 3.04 -1.88
N ASP A 585 16.40 3.90 -1.43
CA ASP A 585 17.56 3.51 -0.64
C ASP A 585 17.75 4.31 0.66
N VAL A 586 16.98 5.38 0.85
CA VAL A 586 17.24 6.38 1.88
C VAL A 586 15.99 6.63 2.71
N VAL A 587 15.72 5.73 3.65
CA VAL A 587 14.57 5.83 4.58
C VAL A 587 14.74 6.99 5.58
N PHE A 588 15.99 7.39 5.86
CA PHE A 588 16.32 8.33 6.93
C PHE A 588 16.85 9.71 6.48
N LEU A 589 17.19 9.88 5.20
CA LEU A 589 17.83 11.10 4.68
C LEU A 589 17.14 11.64 3.41
N GLN A 590 15.80 11.57 3.33
CA GLN A 590 15.05 12.01 2.14
C GLN A 590 15.33 13.46 1.74
N GLY A 591 15.57 14.36 2.70
CA GLY A 591 15.94 15.75 2.41
C GLY A 591 17.21 15.88 1.56
N LEU A 592 18.16 14.95 1.71
CA LEU A 592 19.38 14.89 0.90
C LEU A 592 19.19 14.16 -0.44
N ALA A 593 18.08 13.44 -0.58
CA ALA A 593 17.73 12.71 -1.80
C ALA A 593 16.67 13.44 -2.63
N ARG A 594 16.17 14.62 -2.22
CA ARG A 594 15.12 15.35 -2.96
C ARG A 594 15.65 15.79 -4.33
N ARG A 595 14.79 15.71 -5.34
CA ARG A 595 15.06 16.11 -6.74
C ARG A 595 14.06 17.18 -7.18
N PRO A 596 14.20 18.44 -6.74
CA PRO A 596 13.18 19.47 -6.95
C PRO A 596 12.81 19.70 -8.41
N ASP A 597 13.73 19.46 -9.35
CA ASP A 597 13.49 19.61 -10.79
C ASP A 597 12.62 18.49 -11.38
N GLU A 598 12.41 17.40 -10.64
CA GLU A 598 11.54 16.27 -10.98
C GLU A 598 10.17 16.34 -10.25
N ASP A 599 9.91 17.38 -9.45
CA ASP A 599 8.63 17.57 -8.73
C ASP A 599 7.45 17.73 -9.72
N THR A 600 6.29 17.18 -9.37
CA THR A 600 5.03 17.34 -10.14
C THR A 600 3.86 17.73 -9.22
N HIS A 601 2.64 17.83 -9.75
CA HIS A 601 1.44 18.03 -8.95
C HIS A 601 0.31 17.10 -9.32
N SER A 602 -0.61 16.94 -8.38
CA SER A 602 -1.91 16.33 -8.59
C SER A 602 -3.00 17.23 -8.03
N VAL A 603 -4.08 17.41 -8.78
CA VAL A 603 -5.25 18.21 -8.40
C VAL A 603 -6.44 17.27 -8.21
N TYR A 604 -7.17 17.49 -7.12
CA TYR A 604 -8.36 16.72 -6.76
C TYR A 604 -9.51 17.66 -6.47
N GLU A 605 -10.70 17.33 -6.96
CA GLU A 605 -11.94 17.95 -6.51
C GLU A 605 -12.32 17.38 -5.13
N GLY A 606 -12.75 18.27 -4.22
CA GLY A 606 -12.98 17.99 -2.80
C GLY A 606 -14.44 17.85 -2.40
#